data_AF-A0A2V8YK02-F1
#
_entry.id   AF-A0A2V8YK02-F1
#
_cell.length_a   1.000
_cell.length_b   1.000
_cell.length_c   1.000
_cell.angle_alpha   90.00
_cell.angle_beta   90.00
_cell.angle_gamma   90.00
#
_symmetry.space_group_name_H-M   'P 1'
#
loop_
_entity.id
_entity.type
_entity.pdbx_description
1 polymer ?
#
loop_
_entity_poly.entity_id
_entity_poly.type
_entity_poly.pdbx_seq_one_letter_code
_entity_poly.pdbx_strand_id
1 'polypeptide(L)'
;MFNSSAKLARLLSRTEYRTCVVFLMQDHSTHRVYRLYDFNKSQQITPGQYYCVSGKVNSADKLYLVIESVKMDTKHCRCSTTPAPAGGAGGWLMK
;
A
#
# COMPACT_ATOMS: atom_id res chain seq x y z
N MET A 1 -17.82 8.22 15.83
CA MET A 1 -16.45 7.68 15.64
C MET A 1 -16.13 7.72 14.15
N PHE A 2 -15.07 8.39 13.75
CA PHE A 2 -14.72 8.56 12.34
C PHE A 2 -13.89 7.36 11.86
N ASN A 3 -14.42 6.62 10.89
CA ASN A 3 -13.67 5.60 10.18
C ASN A 3 -12.88 6.28 9.07
N SER A 4 -11.57 6.07 9.04
CA SER A 4 -10.70 6.58 7.98
C SER A 4 -10.06 5.40 7.25
N SER A 5 -9.87 5.57 5.95
CA SER A 5 -9.29 4.56 5.08
C SER A 5 -8.18 5.16 4.22
N ALA A 6 -7.03 4.51 4.16
CA ALA A 6 -6.02 4.75 3.14
C ALA A 6 -6.21 3.69 2.04
N LYS A 7 -6.51 4.12 0.81
CA LYS A 7 -6.95 3.22 -0.27
C LYS A 7 -5.81 2.66 -1.09
N LEU A 8 -4.64 3.30 -1.07
CA LEU A 8 -3.48 2.86 -1.84
C LEU A 8 -2.18 3.18 -1.09
N ALA A 9 -2.01 2.55 0.07
CA ALA A 9 -0.91 2.84 0.97
C ALA A 9 0.25 1.87 0.74
N ARG A 10 1.47 2.41 0.63
CA ARG A 10 2.72 1.64 0.57
C ARG A 10 3.48 1.74 1.89
N LEU A 11 4.01 0.62 2.36
CA LEU A 11 4.85 0.58 3.56
C LEU A 11 6.18 1.32 3.33
N LEU A 12 6.50 2.27 4.21
CA LEU A 12 7.79 2.97 4.23
C LEU A 12 8.71 2.39 5.30
N SER A 13 8.20 2.19 6.51
CA SER A 13 8.96 1.63 7.62
C SER A 13 8.05 0.89 8.59
N ARG A 14 8.66 -0.06 9.32
CA ARG A 14 8.03 -0.87 10.35
C ARG A 14 8.87 -0.78 11.61
N THR A 15 8.23 -0.53 12.74
CA THR A 15 8.87 -0.50 14.05
C THR A 15 8.09 -1.39 15.02
N GLU A 16 8.78 -2.36 15.60
CA GLU A 16 8.19 -3.27 16.57
C GLU A 16 8.48 -2.80 17.99
N TYR A 17 7.43 -2.66 18.80
CA TYR A 17 7.51 -2.37 20.23
C TYR A 17 7.01 -3.56 21.04
N ARG A 18 7.25 -3.51 22.36
CA ARG A 18 6.72 -4.51 23.30
C ARG A 18 5.20 -4.62 23.24
N THR A 19 4.50 -3.49 23.06
CA THR A 19 3.03 -3.43 23.14
C THR A 19 2.31 -3.37 21.79
N CYS A 20 2.99 -2.99 20.71
CA CYS A 20 2.38 -2.82 19.39
C CYS A 20 3.41 -2.85 18.26
N VAL A 21 2.94 -2.94 17.02
CA VAL A 21 3.73 -2.68 15.82
C VAL A 21 3.25 -1.36 15.23
N VAL A 22 4.19 -0.50 14.84
CA VAL A 22 3.91 0.76 14.17
C VAL A 22 4.36 0.67 12.72
N PHE A 23 3.44 0.95 11.81
CA PHE A 23 3.72 1.03 10.38
C PHE A 23 3.64 2.48 9.93
N LEU A 24 4.66 2.95 9.22
CA LEU A 24 4.60 4.22 8.50
C LEU A 24 4.22 3.90 7.06
N MET A 25 3.07 4.40 6.62
CA MET A 25 2.56 4.13 5.27
C MET A 25 2.26 5.41 4.52
N GLN A 26 2.62 5.46 3.24
CA GLN A 26 2.30 6.59 2.38
C GLN A 26 1.15 6.23 1.45
N ASP A 27 0.08 7.02 1.49
CA ASP A 27 -1.00 6.92 0.53
C ASP A 27 -0.57 7.56 -0.80
N HIS A 28 -0.63 6.81 -1.88
CA HIS A 28 -0.18 7.26 -3.20
C HIS A 28 -1.06 8.39 -3.74
N SER A 29 -2.37 8.38 -3.50
CA SER A 29 -3.30 9.34 -4.10
C SER A 29 -3.22 10.74 -3.48
N THR A 30 -2.98 10.78 -2.17
CA THR A 30 -2.95 12.02 -1.38
C THR A 30 -1.54 12.46 -1.01
N HIS A 31 -0.53 11.61 -1.28
CA HIS A 31 0.85 11.74 -0.83
C HIS A 31 1.02 11.87 0.69
N ARG A 32 -0.05 11.60 1.46
CA ARG A 32 -0.07 11.70 2.91
C ARG A 32 0.63 10.50 3.54
N VAL A 33 1.33 10.75 4.62
CA VAL A 33 1.98 9.71 5.42
C VAL A 33 1.17 9.47 6.68
N TYR A 34 0.71 8.24 6.85
CA TYR A 34 -0.05 7.77 7.99
C TYR A 34 0.85 6.97 8.93
N ARG A 35 0.63 7.14 10.23
CA ARG A 35 1.22 6.27 11.25
C ARG A 35 0.13 5.33 11.77
N LEU A 36 0.31 4.06 11.49
CA LEU A 36 -0.65 3.01 11.79
C LEU A 36 -0.19 2.19 12.98
N TYR A 37 -1.08 1.96 13.94
CA TYR A 37 -0.82 1.17 15.14
C TYR A 37 -1.55 -0.15 15.09
N ASP A 38 -0.80 -1.25 15.19
CA ASP A 38 -1.32 -2.60 15.37
C ASP A 38 -0.97 -3.08 16.78
N PHE A 39 -1.93 -3.01 17.69
CA PHE A 39 -1.78 -3.49 19.07
C PHE A 39 -1.89 -5.01 19.19
N ASN A 40 -2.56 -5.66 18.24
CA ASN A 40 -2.70 -7.12 18.23
C ASN A 40 -1.48 -7.82 17.62
N LYS A 41 -0.60 -7.06 16.96
CA LYS A 41 0.59 -7.56 16.26
C LYS A 41 0.28 -8.67 15.25
N SER A 42 -0.93 -8.67 14.69
CA SER A 42 -1.43 -9.70 13.78
C SER A 42 -1.28 -9.32 12.32
N GLN A 43 -1.00 -8.05 12.01
CA GLN A 43 -0.98 -7.56 10.65
C GLN A 43 0.34 -7.89 9.95
N GLN A 44 0.24 -8.65 8.86
CA GLN A 44 1.37 -8.97 7.98
C GLN A 44 1.38 -8.01 6.79
N ILE A 45 2.17 -6.95 6.91
CA ILE A 45 2.36 -5.94 5.85
C ILE A 45 3.79 -6.05 5.32
N THR A 46 3.92 -6.32 4.03
CA THR A 46 5.19 -6.56 3.36
C THR A 46 5.59 -5.32 2.55
N PRO A 47 6.89 -4.94 2.53
CA PRO A 47 7.37 -3.90 1.64
C PRO A 47 7.09 -4.21 0.15
N GLY A 48 6.90 -3.17 -0.66
CA GLY A 48 6.73 -3.29 -2.12
C GLY A 48 5.31 -3.62 -2.59
N GLN A 49 4.39 -3.92 -1.68
CA GLN A 49 2.97 -4.13 -1.99
C GLN A 49 2.13 -2.91 -1.61
N TYR A 50 0.97 -2.79 -2.26
CA TYR A 50 -0.03 -1.79 -1.94
C TYR A 50 -1.13 -2.40 -1.08
N TYR A 51 -1.61 -1.62 -0.11
CA TYR A 51 -2.66 -2.04 0.80
C TYR A 51 -3.76 -0.99 0.92
N CYS A 52 -4.99 -1.49 1.06
CA CYS A 52 -6.11 -0.76 1.62
C CYS A 52 -6.09 -0.98 3.14
N VAL A 53 -6.01 0.10 3.91
CA VAL A 53 -6.04 0.06 5.38
C VAL A 53 -7.31 0.75 5.86
N SER A 54 -8.06 0.10 6.75
CA SER A 54 -9.16 0.71 7.48
C SER A 54 -8.84 0.74 8.98
N GLY A 55 -9.19 1.84 9.62
CA GLY A 55 -8.95 1.97 11.04
C GLY A 55 -9.69 3.12 11.69
N LYS A 56 -9.57 3.17 13.01
CA LYS A 56 -10.07 4.25 13.83
C LYS A 56 -9.06 5.38 13.86
N VAL A 57 -9.52 6.60 13.60
CA VAL A 57 -8.70 7.80 13.75
C VAL A 57 -8.42 8.03 15.22
N ASN A 58 -7.15 7.98 15.62
CA ASN A 58 -6.72 8.33 16.97
C ASN A 58 -6.39 9.83 17.08
N SER A 59 -5.99 10.44 15.96
CA SER A 59 -5.70 11.88 15.86
C SER A 59 -5.78 12.29 14.39
N ALA A 60 -6.64 13.27 14.09
CA ALA A 60 -6.86 13.77 12.73
C ALA A 60 -5.75 14.75 12.32
N ASP A 61 -5.19 15.48 13.28
CA ASP A 61 -4.07 16.40 13.11
C ASP A 61 -2.77 15.68 12.71
N LYS A 62 -2.57 14.43 13.13
CA LYS A 62 -1.32 13.68 12.92
C LYS A 62 -1.46 12.46 12.00
N LEU A 63 -2.65 12.24 11.41
CA LEU A 63 -2.93 11.08 10.54
C LEU A 63 -2.62 9.74 11.22
N TYR A 64 -3.02 9.61 12.48
CA TYR A 64 -2.81 8.39 13.27
C TYR A 64 -4.02 7.49 13.20
N LEU A 65 -3.79 6.23 12.83
CA LEU A 65 -4.83 5.23 12.68
C LEU A 65 -4.50 4.02 13.55
N VAL A 66 -5.49 3.54 14.30
CA VAL A 66 -5.44 2.20 14.89
C VAL A 66 -6.03 1.23 13.87
N ILE A 67 -5.24 0.24 13.48
CA ILE A 67 -5.62 -0.69 12.42
C ILE A 67 -6.75 -1.58 12.91
N GLU A 68 -7.83 -1.64 12.14
CA GLU A 68 -8.89 -2.65 12.31
C GLU A 68 -8.81 -3.71 11.22
N SER A 69 -8.54 -3.31 9.98
CA SER A 69 -8.35 -4.27 8.89
C SER A 69 -7.35 -3.76 7.86
N VAL A 70 -6.65 -4.72 7.25
CA VAL A 70 -5.73 -4.48 6.14
C VAL A 70 -6.09 -5.46 5.03
N LYS A 71 -6.19 -4.97 3.80
CA LYS A 71 -6.40 -5.78 2.62
C LYS A 71 -5.32 -5.45 1.61
N MET A 72 -4.62 -6.47 1.13
CA MET A 72 -3.70 -6.30 0.02
C MET A 72 -4.48 -5.89 -1.23
N ASP A 73 -4.00 -4.85 -1.91
CA ASP A 73 -4.61 -4.36 -3.13
C ASP A 73 -4.03 -5.10 -4.33
N THR A 74 -4.71 -6.17 -4.74
CA THR A 74 -4.33 -7.00 -5.88
C THR A 74 -4.51 -6.30 -7.22
N LYS A 75 -5.31 -5.23 -7.29
CA LYS A 75 -5.54 -4.48 -8.54
C LYS A 75 -4.33 -3.64 -8.93
N HIS A 76 -3.59 -3.16 -7.94
CA HIS A 76 -2.36 -2.39 -8.13
C HIS A 76 -1.10 -3.24 -7.96
N CYS A 77 -1.25 -4.54 -7.73
CA CYS A 77 -0.19 -5.53 -7.86
C CYS A 77 0.12 -5.70 -9.36
N ARG A 78 0.72 -4.67 -9.97
CA ARG A 78 1.27 -4.79 -11.33
C ARG A 78 2.38 -5.83 -11.27
N CYS A 79 2.06 -7.05 -11.67
CA CYS A 79 2.98 -7.78 -12.51
C CYS A 79 3.38 -6.81 -13.62
N SER A 80 4.62 -6.35 -13.60
CA SER A 80 5.25 -5.70 -14.73
C SER A 80 5.47 -6.76 -15.82
N THR A 81 4.39 -7.29 -16.38
CA THR A 81 4.46 -7.93 -17.69
C THR A 81 4.22 -6.82 -18.67
N THR A 82 5.28 -6.04 -18.93
CA THR A 82 5.40 -5.28 -20.16
C THR A 82 5.03 -6.23 -21.29
N PRO A 83 4.01 -5.95 -22.13
CA PRO A 83 3.90 -6.69 -23.38
C PRO A 83 5.22 -6.45 -24.10
N ALA A 84 5.98 -7.53 -24.35
CA ALA A 84 7.18 -7.46 -25.16
C ALA A 84 6.82 -6.69 -26.45
N PRO A 85 7.59 -5.68 -26.86
CA PRO A 85 7.32 -4.99 -28.10
C PRO A 85 7.32 -6.05 -29.20
N ALA A 86 6.21 -6.15 -29.93
CA ALA A 86 6.08 -7.08 -31.04
C ALA A 86 7.29 -6.88 -31.96
N GLY A 87 8.11 -7.94 -32.09
CA GLY A 87 9.33 -7.91 -32.87
C GLY A 87 9.00 -7.46 -34.28
N GLY A 88 9.50 -6.28 -34.64
CA GLY A 88 9.54 -5.82 -36.01
C GLY A 88 10.46 -6.77 -36.80
N ALA A 89 9.86 -7.60 -37.63
CA ALA A 89 10.56 -8.42 -38.61
C ALA A 89 10.12 -7.99 -40.02
N GLY A 90 10.99 -7.18 -40.63
CA GLY A 90 11.31 -7.09 -42.05
C GLY A 90 10.26 -7.43 -43.11
N GLY A 91 9.92 -6.40 -43.90
CA GLY A 91 10.06 -6.43 -45.35
C GLY A 91 9.11 -7.32 -46.15
N TRP A 92 8.11 -6.68 -46.77
CA TRP A 92 7.60 -7.15 -48.06
C TRP A 92 7.65 -5.99 -49.05
N LEU A 93 8.70 -6.00 -49.85
CA LEU A 93 8.80 -5.24 -51.09
C LEU A 93 9.33 -6.21 -52.14
N MET A 94 8.46 -6.79 -52.95
CA MET A 94 8.79 -7.21 -54.31
C MET A 94 7.59 -6.98 -55.23
N LYS A 95 7.97 -6.51 -56.42
CA LYS A 95 7.24 -6.11 -57.63
C LYS A 95 6.13 -7.05 -58.06
#